data_AF-A0A7S3GUA6-F1
#
_entry.id   AF-A0A7S3GUA6-F1
#
_cell.length_a   1.000
_cell.length_b   1.000
_cell.length_c   1.000
_cell.angle_alpha   90.00
_cell.angle_beta   90.00
_cell.angle_gamma   90.00
#
_symmetry.space_group_name_H-M   'P 1'
#
loop_
_entity.id
_entity.type
_entity.pdbx_description
1 polymer ?
#
loop_
_entity_poly.entity_id
_entity_poly.type
_entity_poly.pdbx_seq_one_letter_code
_entity_poly.pdbx_strand_id
1 'polypeptide(L)'
;GPDVKVSKRVNIQRLKIDIWSNLSSQLPVEAEPATPPHRPPQQQLSFQEIITEIAGEDGGARQQDVTLPFYFICLLHLANEHGLRIEDREDMSDLVISMDQK
;
A
#
# COMPACT_ATOMS: atom_id res chain seq x y z
N GLY A 1 -33.33 -24.99 11.61
CA GLY A 1 -32.29 -25.20 10.59
C GLY A 1 -31.18 -24.19 10.83
N PRO A 2 -29.91 -24.52 10.62
CA PRO A 2 -28.86 -23.54 10.85
C PRO A 2 -28.67 -22.68 9.59
N ASP A 3 -28.93 -21.38 9.74
CA ASP A 3 -28.54 -20.34 8.79
C ASP A 3 -27.02 -20.41 8.55
N VAL A 4 -26.63 -20.77 7.33
CA VAL A 4 -25.26 -20.61 6.85
C VAL A 4 -25.02 -19.12 6.68
N LYS A 5 -24.35 -18.49 7.64
CA LYS A 5 -23.82 -17.13 7.48
C LYS A 5 -22.76 -17.15 6.38
N VAL A 6 -23.16 -16.75 5.18
CA VAL A 6 -22.23 -16.50 4.07
C VAL A 6 -21.31 -15.37 4.53
N SER A 7 -20.04 -15.70 4.77
CA SER A 7 -19.02 -14.72 5.11
C SER A 7 -18.82 -13.80 3.91
N LYS A 8 -18.94 -12.49 4.13
CA LYS A 8 -18.69 -11.47 3.10
C LYS A 8 -17.27 -11.66 2.55
N ARG A 9 -17.11 -11.65 1.23
CA ARG A 9 -15.81 -11.84 0.57
C ARG A 9 -15.13 -10.48 0.38
N VAL A 10 -13.96 -10.32 0.99
CA VAL A 10 -13.05 -9.21 0.67
C VAL A 10 -12.60 -9.32 -0.78
N ASN A 11 -12.75 -8.25 -1.56
CA ASN A 11 -12.26 -8.20 -2.93
C ASN A 11 -10.79 -7.81 -2.95
N ILE A 12 -9.90 -8.81 -2.86
CA ILE A 12 -8.45 -8.63 -2.79
C ILE A 12 -7.91 -7.92 -4.05
N GLN A 13 -8.44 -8.22 -5.23
CA GLN A 13 -8.00 -7.58 -6.48
C GLN A 13 -8.26 -6.08 -6.44
N ARG A 14 -9.45 -5.70 -5.96
CA ARG A 14 -9.77 -4.28 -5.81
C ARG A 14 -8.87 -3.60 -4.77
N LEU A 15 -8.66 -4.25 -3.62
CA LEU A 15 -7.77 -3.74 -2.57
C LEU A 15 -6.35 -3.49 -3.10
N LYS A 16 -5.79 -4.42 -3.88
CA LYS A 16 -4.47 -4.23 -4.51
C LYS A 16 -4.45 -3.02 -5.46
N ILE A 17 -5.49 -2.83 -6.27
CA ILE A 17 -5.60 -1.70 -7.20
C ILE A 17 -5.63 -0.38 -6.42
N ASP A 18 -6.43 -0.31 -5.35
CA ASP A 18 -6.54 0.91 -4.53
C ASP A 18 -5.19 1.23 -3.85
N ILE A 19 -4.53 0.22 -3.25
CA ILE A 19 -3.19 0.38 -2.65
C ILE A 19 -2.16 0.84 -3.68
N TRP A 20 -2.11 0.20 -4.85
CA TRP A 20 -1.15 0.56 -5.89
C TRP A 20 -1.41 1.95 -6.47
N SER A 21 -2.67 2.33 -6.67
CA SER A 21 -3.03 3.66 -7.18
C SER A 21 -2.57 4.76 -6.23
N ASN A 22 -2.73 4.56 -4.93
CA ASN A 22 -2.27 5.49 -3.90
C ASN A 22 -0.73 5.58 -3.89
N LEU A 23 -0.03 4.43 -3.89
CA LEU A 23 1.43 4.37 -3.91
C LEU A 23 2.04 5.00 -5.16
N SER A 24 1.58 4.62 -6.35
CA SER A 24 2.16 5.07 -7.64
C SER A 24 1.90 6.53 -7.96
N SER A 25 0.88 7.15 -7.33
CA SER A 25 0.61 8.58 -7.44
C SER A 25 1.57 9.42 -6.59
N GLN A 26 2.16 8.81 -5.56
CA GLN A 26 3.06 9.47 -4.62
C GLN A 26 4.52 9.10 -4.87
N LEU A 27 4.81 7.87 -5.28
CA LEU A 27 6.17 7.43 -5.60
C LEU A 27 6.58 7.91 -7.00
N PRO A 28 7.81 8.42 -7.18
CA PRO A 28 8.31 8.80 -8.49
C PRO A 28 8.47 7.55 -9.37
N VAL A 29 7.57 7.37 -10.34
CA VAL A 29 7.75 6.44 -11.45
C VAL A 29 8.73 7.08 -12.44
N GLU A 30 9.88 6.45 -12.62
CA GLU A 30 10.99 6.99 -13.41
C GLU A 30 10.56 7.40 -14.83
N ALA A 31 10.48 8.72 -15.07
CA ALA A 31 10.52 9.31 -16.40
C ALA A 31 10.67 10.85 -16.35
N GLU A 32 11.82 11.39 -15.92
CA GLU A 32 12.39 12.62 -16.52
C GLU A 32 13.93 12.67 -16.34
N PRO A 33 14.72 12.72 -17.42
CA PRO A 33 16.15 13.00 -17.33
C PRO A 33 16.39 14.51 -17.30
N ALA A 34 16.63 15.09 -16.11
CA ALA A 34 17.15 16.45 -16.02
C ALA A 34 18.01 16.71 -14.75
N THR A 35 19.33 16.62 -14.91
CA THR A 35 20.42 17.40 -14.24
C THR A 35 20.76 17.17 -12.73
N PRO A 36 22.02 17.45 -12.29
CA PRO A 36 22.75 16.77 -11.18
C PRO A 36 22.71 17.52 -9.82
N PRO A 37 23.57 17.18 -8.82
CA PRO A 37 23.63 15.99 -7.97
C PRO A 37 22.95 16.29 -6.63
N HIS A 38 21.64 16.50 -6.61
CA HIS A 38 20.86 16.43 -5.38
C HIS A 38 19.75 15.43 -5.66
N ARG A 39 20.07 14.14 -5.51
CA ARG A 39 19.06 13.09 -5.52
C ARG A 39 18.05 13.50 -4.43
N PRO A 40 16.79 13.85 -4.77
CA PRO A 40 15.80 14.13 -3.75
C PRO A 40 15.72 12.88 -2.85
N PRO A 41 15.47 13.05 -1.53
CA PRO A 41 15.31 11.90 -0.65
C PRO A 41 14.32 10.94 -1.31
N GLN A 42 14.71 9.66 -1.41
CA GLN A 42 13.82 8.63 -1.94
C GLN A 42 12.47 8.81 -1.25
N GLN A 43 11.43 9.10 -2.03
CA GLN A 43 10.13 9.37 -1.45
C GLN A 43 9.67 8.11 -0.73
N GLN A 44 9.49 8.23 0.58
CA GLN A 44 9.18 7.16 1.51
C GLN A 44 7.78 7.39 2.03
N LEU A 45 6.95 6.36 2.01
CA LEU A 45 5.54 6.43 2.42
C LEU A 45 5.31 5.54 3.64
N SER A 46 4.47 6.01 4.56
CA SER A 46 4.04 5.23 5.72
C SER A 46 2.94 4.26 5.33
N PHE A 47 3.05 3.02 5.80
CA PHE A 47 1.99 2.03 5.63
C PHE A 47 0.71 2.41 6.37
N GLN A 48 0.83 3.01 7.57
CA GLN A 48 -0.32 3.48 8.32
C GLN A 48 -1.05 4.63 7.62
N GLU A 49 -0.32 5.58 7.01
CA GLU A 49 -0.93 6.67 6.24
C GLU A 49 -1.70 6.12 5.04
N ILE A 50 -1.10 5.19 4.29
CA ILE A 50 -1.74 4.51 3.15
C ILE A 50 -3.05 3.83 3.59
N ILE A 51 -3.04 3.08 4.69
CA ILE A 51 -4.25 2.44 5.20
C ILE A 51 -5.30 3.47 5.59
N THR A 52 -4.89 4.56 6.24
CA THR A 52 -5.80 5.61 6.70
C THR A 52 -6.48 6.30 5.53
N GLU A 53 -5.73 6.63 4.48
CA GLU A 53 -6.26 7.22 3.25
C GLU A 53 -7.25 6.27 2.57
N ILE A 54 -6.83 5.04 2.31
CA ILE A 54 -7.64 4.06 1.57
C ILE A 54 -8.90 3.66 2.36
N ALA A 55 -8.81 3.50 3.68
CA ALA A 55 -9.96 3.19 4.53
C ALA A 55 -10.89 4.41 4.72
N GLY A 56 -10.34 5.62 4.64
CA GLY A 56 -11.05 6.89 4.78
C GLY A 56 -11.82 7.31 3.53
N GLU A 57 -11.32 7.03 2.34
CA GLU A 57 -11.87 7.49 1.05
C GLU A 57 -13.31 7.03 0.76
N ASP A 58 -13.78 5.92 1.36
CA ASP A 58 -15.13 5.39 1.17
C ASP A 58 -16.04 5.52 2.42
N GLY A 59 -15.69 6.39 3.37
CA GLY A 59 -16.45 6.55 4.63
C GLY A 59 -16.53 5.23 5.42
N GLY A 60 -15.50 4.40 5.31
CA GLY A 60 -15.41 3.07 5.92
C GLY A 60 -16.31 2.00 5.30
N ALA A 61 -17.24 2.30 4.38
CA ALA A 61 -18.26 1.35 3.94
C ALA A 61 -17.75 0.17 3.08
N ARG A 62 -16.77 0.43 2.21
CA ARG A 62 -16.22 -0.59 1.28
C ARG A 62 -15.18 -1.50 1.90
N GLN A 63 -14.62 -1.12 3.05
CA GLN A 63 -13.48 -1.81 3.67
C GLN A 63 -13.77 -2.31 5.09
N GLN A 64 -15.04 -2.32 5.53
CA GLN A 64 -15.42 -2.77 6.89
C GLN A 64 -14.94 -4.17 7.26
N ASP A 65 -14.75 -5.04 6.26
CA ASP A 65 -14.32 -6.43 6.47
C ASP A 65 -12.81 -6.64 6.19
N VAL A 66 -12.05 -5.57 5.91
CA VAL A 66 -10.61 -5.64 5.65
C VAL A 66 -9.84 -5.36 6.93
N THR A 67 -8.99 -6.30 7.32
CA THR A 67 -8.12 -6.16 8.50
C THR A 67 -6.68 -5.85 8.07
N LEU A 68 -5.89 -5.30 8.99
CA LEU A 68 -4.47 -4.95 8.78
C LEU A 68 -3.65 -6.05 8.06
N PRO A 69 -3.79 -7.36 8.40
CA PRO A 69 -3.11 -8.42 7.67
C PRO A 69 -3.41 -8.48 6.17
N PHE A 70 -4.61 -8.13 5.73
CA PHE A 70 -4.95 -8.12 4.29
C PHE A 70 -4.21 -7.00 3.56
N TYR A 71 -4.14 -5.80 4.14
CA TYR A 71 -3.33 -4.72 3.58
C TYR A 71 -1.86 -5.13 3.49
N PHE A 72 -1.35 -5.78 4.55
CA PHE A 72 0.05 -6.20 4.59
C PHE A 72 0.37 -7.27 3.55
N ILE A 73 -0.47 -8.30 3.44
CA ILE A 73 -0.33 -9.35 2.42
C ILE A 73 -0.42 -8.76 1.01
N CYS A 74 -1.33 -7.82 0.76
CA CYS A 74 -1.41 -7.12 -0.53
C CYS A 74 -0.15 -6.31 -0.82
N LEU A 75 0.38 -5.59 0.17
CA LEU A 75 1.61 -4.83 0.05
C LEU A 75 2.80 -5.72 -0.33
N LEU A 76 2.94 -6.90 0.30
CA LEU A 76 4.00 -7.86 -0.05
C LEU A 76 3.89 -8.35 -1.50
N HIS A 77 2.68 -8.60 -1.98
CA HIS A 77 2.47 -8.96 -3.39
C HIS A 77 2.85 -7.80 -4.32
N LEU A 78 2.44 -6.58 -4.00
CA LEU A 78 2.75 -5.39 -4.79
C LEU A 78 4.25 -5.10 -4.83
N ALA A 79 4.97 -5.33 -3.72
CA ALA A 79 6.42 -5.19 -3.70
C ALA A 79 7.11 -6.13 -4.68
N ASN A 80 6.66 -7.38 -4.76
CA ASN A 80 7.17 -8.33 -5.73
C ASN A 80 6.78 -7.99 -7.18
N GLU A 81 5.57 -7.46 -7.39
CA GLU A 81 5.03 -7.15 -8.73
C GLU A 81 5.58 -5.86 -9.34
N HIS A 82 5.87 -4.86 -8.50
CA HIS A 82 6.21 -3.50 -8.93
C HIS A 82 7.61 -3.03 -8.48
N GLY A 83 8.38 -3.89 -7.80
CA GLY A 83 9.71 -3.54 -7.32
C GLY A 83 9.66 -2.48 -6.22
N LEU A 84 8.87 -2.73 -5.17
CA LEU A 84 8.88 -1.88 -3.98
C LEU A 84 9.85 -2.44 -2.95
N ARG A 85 10.46 -1.54 -2.21
CA ARG A 85 11.20 -1.80 -0.98
C ARG A 85 10.30 -1.51 0.22
N ILE A 86 10.33 -2.42 1.19
CA ILE A 86 9.59 -2.31 2.45
C ILE A 86 10.61 -2.44 3.58
N GLU A 87 10.66 -1.46 4.47
CA GLU A 87 11.55 -1.42 5.64
C GLU A 87 10.73 -1.14 6.89
N ASP A 88 11.06 -1.78 8.02
CA ASP A 88 10.46 -1.44 9.31
C ASP A 88 11.15 -0.22 9.93
N ARG A 89 10.41 0.54 10.74
CA ARG A 89 11.02 1.53 11.64
C ARG A 89 11.70 0.82 12.80
N GLU A 90 12.71 1.44 13.40
CA GLU A 90 13.48 0.87 14.53
C GLU A 90 12.61 0.39 15.71
N ASP A 91 11.47 1.05 15.92
CA ASP A 91 10.51 0.73 16.98
C ASP A 91 9.37 -0.22 16.53
N MET A 92 9.43 -0.72 15.29
CA MET A 92 8.41 -1.55 14.64
C MET A 92 7.01 -0.92 14.64
N SER A 93 6.92 0.40 14.83
CA SER A 93 5.64 1.11 14.87
C SER A 93 4.97 1.22 13.51
N ASP A 94 5.76 1.14 12.44
CA ASP A 94 5.31 1.38 11.07
C ASP A 94 6.22 0.69 10.05
N LEU A 95 5.71 0.59 8.82
CA LEU A 95 6.46 0.15 7.65
C LEU A 95 6.62 1.32 6.69
N VAL A 96 7.82 1.43 6.12
CA VAL A 96 8.19 2.45 5.16
C VAL A 96 8.29 1.81 3.77
N ILE A 97 7.57 2.37 2.81
CA ILE A 97 7.51 1.91 1.42
C ILE A 97 8.25 2.89 0.52
N SER A 98 9.12 2.38 -0.37
CA SER A 98 9.79 3.16 -1.41
C SER A 98 9.99 2.35 -2.69
N MET A 99 10.40 2.99 -3.79
CA MET A 99 10.78 2.28 -5.02
C MET A 99 12.14 1.59 -4.82
N ASP A 100 12.23 0.31 -5.21
CA ASP A 100 13.49 -0.43 -5.21
C ASP A 100 14.33 0.03 -6.41
N GLN A 101 15.40 0.80 -6.15
CA GLN A 101 16.37 1.21 -7.17
C GLN A 101 17.29 0.03 -7.47
N LYS A 102 16.81 -0.91 -8.28
CA LYS A 102 17.64 -2.01 -8.77
C LYS A 102 18.40 -1.64 -10.04
#